data_AF-F6I3E9-F1
#
_entry.id   AF-F6I3E9-F1
#
_cell.length_a   1.000
_cell.length_b   1.000
_cell.length_c   1.000
_cell.angle_alpha   90.00
_cell.angle_beta   90.00
_cell.angle_gamma   90.00
#
_symmetry.space_group_name_H-M   'P 1'
#
loop_
_entity.id
_entity.type
_entity.pdbx_description
1 polymer ?
#
loop_
_entity_poly.entity_id
_entity_poly.type
_entity_poly.pdbx_seq_one_letter_code
_entity_poly.pdbx_strand_id
1 'polypeptide(L)'
;MTTVKVGPNRLQVIALSKGELIYFEVDMTSQLMEVEKYEMSGDVACSDIAPVPKERQRSRFLTVGSCDYTIHILSLDPDDYMQILSMQSVSFPLESLSQFRHSRWTESPKAILCHCKRPTCNAMLVKPPSAWLYSLKAFFVDTAFL
;
A
#
# COMPACT_ATOMS: atom_id res chain seq x y z
N MET A 1 -0.84 11.31 -15.85
CA MET A 1 0.43 11.03 -15.16
C MET A 1 0.45 9.54 -14.87
N THR A 2 1.45 8.83 -15.38
CA THR A 2 1.60 7.38 -15.16
C THR A 2 2.74 7.20 -14.16
N THR A 3 2.51 6.43 -13.10
CA THR A 3 3.51 6.22 -12.05
C THR A 3 3.83 4.74 -11.96
N VAL A 4 5.11 4.41 -11.83
CA VAL A 4 5.58 3.03 -11.69
C VAL A 4 6.26 2.88 -10.33
N LYS A 5 5.93 1.81 -9.62
CA LYS A 5 6.51 1.44 -8.33
C LYS A 5 7.11 0.06 -8.41
N VAL A 6 8.36 -0.07 -7.98
CA VAL A 6 9.07 -1.35 -7.88
C VAL A 6 9.03 -1.82 -6.44
N GLY A 7 8.65 -3.07 -6.24
CA GLY A 7 8.55 -3.72 -4.96
C GLY A 7 9.92 -3.98 -4.32
N PRO A 8 9.95 -4.20 -3.00
CA PRO A 8 11.20 -4.31 -2.25
C PRO A 8 12.07 -5.52 -2.64
N ASN A 9 11.48 -6.58 -3.19
CA ASN A 9 12.21 -7.75 -3.72
C ASN A 9 12.70 -7.55 -5.16
N ARG A 10 12.40 -6.42 -5.82
CA ARG A 10 12.66 -6.14 -7.24
C ARG A 10 12.03 -7.11 -8.24
N LEU A 11 11.13 -7.97 -7.78
CA LEU A 11 10.40 -8.92 -8.62
C LEU A 11 8.98 -8.46 -8.90
N GLN A 12 8.45 -7.54 -8.10
CA GLN A 12 7.09 -7.03 -8.20
C GLN A 12 7.12 -5.61 -8.74
N VAL A 13 6.28 -5.28 -9.71
CA VAL A 13 6.14 -3.92 -10.23
C VAL A 13 4.67 -3.56 -10.36
N ILE A 14 4.32 -2.34 -9.98
CA ILE A 14 2.97 -1.79 -10.12
C ILE A 14 3.05 -0.58 -11.03
N ALA A 15 2.28 -0.59 -12.13
CA ALA A 15 2.05 0.58 -12.94
C ALA A 15 0.66 1.16 -12.65
N LEU A 16 0.59 2.49 -12.62
CA LEU A 16 -0.62 3.25 -12.35
C LEU A 16 -0.89 4.23 -13.48
N SER A 17 -2.13 4.28 -13.96
CA SER A 17 -2.57 5.30 -14.92
C SER A 17 -4.05 5.65 -14.72
N LYS A 18 -4.34 6.87 -14.22
CA LYS A 18 -5.71 7.44 -14.13
C LYS A 18 -6.77 6.48 -13.55
N GLY A 19 -6.44 5.80 -12.46
CA GLY A 19 -7.33 4.82 -11.82
C GLY A 19 -7.07 3.36 -12.22
N GLU A 20 -6.31 3.10 -13.28
CA GLU A 20 -5.92 1.74 -13.63
C GLU A 20 -4.63 1.33 -12.90
N LEU A 21 -4.66 0.14 -12.29
CA LEU A 21 -3.53 -0.57 -11.70
C LEU A 21 -3.20 -1.78 -12.56
N ILE A 22 -1.92 -1.95 -12.85
CA ILE A 22 -1.42 -3.17 -13.51
C ILE A 22 -0.30 -3.75 -12.67
N TYR A 23 -0.45 -5.01 -12.29
CA TYR A 23 0.55 -5.79 -11.58
C TYR A 23 1.41 -6.56 -12.55
N PHE A 24 2.73 -6.42 -12.37
CA PHE A 24 3.72 -7.17 -13.11
C PHE A 24 4.61 -7.97 -12.16
N GLU A 25 4.98 -9.16 -12.60
CA GLU A 25 6.07 -9.94 -12.01
C GLU A 25 7.23 -10.05 -13.00
N VAL A 26 8.45 -10.10 -12.47
CA VAL A 26 9.65 -10.40 -13.26
C VAL A 26 9.75 -11.92 -13.41
N ASP A 27 9.75 -12.40 -14.64
CA ASP A 27 9.84 -13.83 -14.95
C ASP A 27 11.29 -14.36 -14.87
N MET A 28 11.48 -15.65 -15.15
CA MET A 28 12.80 -16.29 -15.16
C MET A 28 13.73 -15.77 -16.26
N THR A 29 13.18 -15.09 -17.28
CA THR A 29 13.95 -14.47 -18.37
C THR A 29 14.28 -13.00 -18.10
N SER A 30 13.99 -12.51 -16.88
CA SER A 30 14.15 -11.12 -16.46
C SER A 30 13.30 -10.13 -17.26
N GLN A 31 12.17 -10.59 -17.79
CA GLN A 31 11.17 -9.76 -18.47
C GLN A 31 9.99 -9.47 -17.55
N LEU A 32 9.33 -8.33 -17.78
CA LEU A 32 8.11 -7.97 -17.07
C LEU A 32 6.93 -8.71 -17.69
N MET A 33 6.23 -9.49 -16.87
CA MET A 33 5.01 -10.20 -17.23
C MET A 33 3.81 -9.53 -16.56
N GLU A 34 2.80 -9.16 -17.34
CA GLU A 34 1.52 -8.70 -16.80
C GLU A 34 0.78 -9.87 -16.14
N VAL A 35 0.48 -9.72 -14.86
CA VAL A 35 -0.16 -10.77 -14.05
C VAL A 35 -1.64 -10.46 -13.83
N GLU A 36 -1.96 -9.22 -13.45
CA GLU A 36 -3.34 -8.83 -13.16
C GLU A 36 -3.57 -7.35 -13.41
N LYS A 37 -4.80 -7.00 -13.82
CA LYS A 37 -5.24 -5.61 -14.03
C LYS A 37 -6.45 -5.31 -13.15
N TYR A 38 -6.41 -4.16 -12.48
CA TYR A 38 -7.49 -3.70 -11.62
C TYR A 38 -7.86 -2.23 -11.90
N GLU A 39 -9.14 -1.95 -12.06
CA GLU A 39 -9.66 -0.61 -12.29
C GLU A 39 -10.25 -0.05 -10.99
N MET A 40 -9.67 1.04 -10.50
CA MET A 40 -10.17 1.75 -9.32
C MET A 40 -11.40 2.58 -9.68
N SER A 41 -12.26 2.81 -8.70
CA SER A 41 -13.40 3.72 -8.82
C SER A 41 -13.03 5.20 -8.98
N GLY A 42 -11.74 5.55 -8.83
CA GLY A 42 -11.25 6.92 -8.90
C GLY A 42 -9.76 7.00 -9.23
N ASP A 43 -9.28 8.23 -9.45
CA ASP A 43 -7.88 8.48 -9.77
C ASP A 43 -6.96 8.12 -8.61
N VAL A 44 -5.90 7.38 -8.90
CA VAL A 44 -4.87 7.03 -7.90
C VAL A 44 -3.92 8.21 -7.70
N ALA A 45 -3.82 8.68 -6.46
CA ALA A 45 -2.89 9.72 -6.04
C ALA A 45 -1.50 9.16 -5.71
N CYS A 46 -1.44 8.02 -5.02
CA CYS A 46 -0.19 7.40 -4.60
C CYS A 46 -0.34 5.89 -4.36
N SER A 47 0.78 5.17 -4.35
CA SER A 47 0.81 3.74 -4.00
C SER A 47 2.14 3.34 -3.38
N ASP A 48 2.12 2.23 -2.65
CA ASP A 48 3.32 1.60 -2.11
C ASP A 48 3.15 0.09 -1.90
N ILE A 49 4.23 -0.67 -2.11
CA ILE A 49 4.27 -2.13 -1.96
C ILE A 49 4.91 -2.48 -0.62
N ALA A 50 4.27 -3.33 0.18
CA ALA A 50 4.78 -3.66 1.51
C ALA A 50 6.16 -4.32 1.46
N PRO A 51 6.98 -4.18 2.52
CA PRO A 51 8.15 -5.01 2.72
C PRO A 51 7.85 -6.51 2.64
N VAL A 52 8.74 -7.28 2.02
CA VAL A 52 8.63 -8.73 1.96
C VAL A 52 8.94 -9.33 3.35
N PRO A 53 8.05 -10.15 3.96
CA PRO A 53 8.36 -10.83 5.21
C PRO A 53 9.47 -11.87 5.01
N LYS A 54 10.20 -12.23 6.06
CA LYS A 54 11.43 -13.04 5.93
C LYS A 54 11.17 -14.44 5.37
N GLU A 55 9.94 -14.90 5.53
CA GLU A 55 9.46 -16.23 5.21
C GLU A 55 8.77 -16.28 3.84
N ARG A 56 8.69 -15.16 3.12
CA ARG A 56 8.09 -15.09 1.78
C ARG A 56 9.09 -14.53 0.76
N GLN A 57 8.87 -14.89 -0.50
CA GLN A 57 9.62 -14.33 -1.63
C GLN A 57 8.96 -13.06 -2.18
N ARG A 58 7.69 -12.80 -1.83
CA ARG A 58 6.89 -11.71 -2.37
C ARG A 58 6.15 -10.94 -1.28
N SER A 59 5.93 -9.67 -1.55
CA SER A 59 5.02 -8.83 -0.77
C SER A 59 3.60 -9.29 -1.00
N ARG A 60 2.81 -9.30 0.07
CA ARG A 60 1.39 -9.67 0.05
C ARG A 60 0.48 -8.45 -0.16
N PHE A 61 0.95 -7.24 0.15
CA PHE A 61 0.05 -6.11 0.31
C PHE A 61 0.49 -4.93 -0.54
N LEU A 62 -0.44 -4.44 -1.35
CA LEU A 62 -0.34 -3.17 -2.06
C LEU A 62 -1.26 -2.17 -1.36
N THR A 63 -0.74 -0.99 -1.03
CA THR A 63 -1.56 0.12 -0.54
C THR A 63 -1.69 1.13 -1.67
N VAL A 64 -2.92 1.58 -1.91
CA VAL A 64 -3.27 2.57 -2.92
C VAL A 64 -4.02 3.71 -2.24
N GLY A 65 -3.57 4.93 -2.45
CA GLY A 65 -4.26 6.15 -2.04
C GLY A 65 -4.96 6.77 -3.25
N SER A 66 -6.25 7.00 -3.12
CA SER A 66 -7.09 7.59 -4.16
C SER A 66 -7.33 9.08 -3.91
N CYS A 67 -7.65 9.83 -4.97
CA CYS A 67 -7.99 11.26 -4.92
C CYS A 67 -9.30 11.54 -4.18
N ASP A 68 -10.13 10.53 -3.94
CA ASP A 68 -11.39 10.61 -3.18
C ASP A 68 -11.20 10.51 -1.64
N TYR A 69 -9.95 10.66 -1.17
CA TYR A 69 -9.58 10.57 0.25
C TYR A 69 -9.78 9.18 0.85
N THR A 70 -9.60 8.13 0.03
CA THR A 70 -9.62 6.75 0.51
C THR A 70 -8.28 6.05 0.31
N ILE A 71 -8.01 5.09 1.19
CA ILE A 71 -6.88 4.18 1.17
C ILE A 71 -7.43 2.78 0.97
N HIS A 72 -6.95 2.10 -0.06
CA HIS A 72 -7.27 0.71 -0.36
C HIS A 72 -6.05 -0.16 -0.09
N ILE A 73 -6.25 -1.26 0.64
CA ILE A 73 -5.27 -2.33 0.80
C ILE A 73 -5.71 -3.46 -0.13
N LEU A 74 -4.90 -3.75 -1.14
CA LEU A 74 -5.10 -4.81 -2.11
C LEU A 74 -4.17 -5.99 -1.79
N SER A 75 -4.64 -7.21 -2.07
CA SER A 75 -3.80 -8.41 -2.00
C SER A 75 -2.93 -8.56 -3.25
N LEU A 76 -1.72 -9.07 -3.07
CA LEU A 76 -0.81 -9.53 -4.13
C LEU A 76 -0.49 -11.02 -3.98
N ASP A 77 -1.26 -11.74 -3.16
CA ASP A 77 -1.12 -13.19 -3.05
C ASP A 77 -1.71 -13.87 -4.30
N PRO A 78 -1.14 -15.00 -4.73
CA PRO A 78 -1.53 -15.68 -5.96
C PRO A 78 -2.95 -16.25 -5.96
N ASP A 79 -3.56 -16.39 -4.79
CA ASP A 79 -4.92 -16.89 -4.65
C ASP A 79 -5.97 -15.78 -4.85
N ASP A 80 -5.60 -14.51 -4.66
CA ASP A 80 -6.52 -13.37 -4.57
C ASP A 80 -5.93 -12.06 -5.12
N TYR A 81 -5.23 -12.12 -6.25
CA TYR A 81 -4.60 -10.94 -6.86
C TYR A 81 -5.54 -9.74 -6.97
N MET A 82 -5.05 -8.58 -6.53
CA MET A 82 -5.72 -7.29 -6.58
C MET A 82 -7.09 -7.23 -5.87
N GLN A 83 -7.43 -8.22 -5.03
CA GLN A 83 -8.65 -8.16 -4.24
C GLN A 83 -8.53 -7.08 -3.14
N ILE A 84 -9.57 -6.25 -2.98
CA ILE A 84 -9.65 -5.29 -1.86
C ILE A 84 -9.81 -6.07 -0.55
N LEU A 85 -8.78 -6.00 0.28
CA LEU A 85 -8.76 -6.55 1.64
C LEU A 85 -9.33 -5.57 2.68
N SER A 86 -9.12 -4.27 2.46
CA SER A 86 -9.61 -3.20 3.33
C SER A 86 -9.69 -1.88 2.56
N MET A 87 -10.69 -1.07 2.88
CA MET A 87 -10.85 0.30 2.38
C MET A 87 -11.13 1.24 3.55
N GLN A 88 -10.45 2.38 3.59
CA GLN A 88 -10.52 3.31 4.71
C GLN A 88 -10.50 4.75 4.22
N SER A 89 -11.38 5.58 4.75
CA SER A 89 -11.38 7.01 4.45
C SER A 89 -10.41 7.77 5.36
N VAL A 90 -9.80 8.82 4.82
CA VAL A 90 -8.98 9.79 5.55
C VAL A 90 -9.62 11.16 5.44
N SER A 91 -9.33 12.04 6.41
CA SER A 91 -9.91 13.39 6.45
C SER A 91 -9.07 14.44 5.71
N PHE A 92 -8.07 14.01 4.93
CA PHE A 92 -7.12 14.91 4.25
C PHE A 92 -6.68 14.32 2.90
N PRO A 93 -6.22 15.17 1.96
CA PRO A 93 -5.68 14.71 0.68
C PRO A 93 -4.44 13.85 0.83
N LEU A 94 -4.41 12.72 0.11
CA LEU A 94 -3.26 11.81 0.04
C LEU A 94 -2.28 12.31 -1.02
N GLU A 95 -1.04 12.60 -0.61
CA GLU A 95 0.02 12.94 -1.57
C GLU A 95 1.09 11.84 -1.69
N SER A 96 1.42 11.17 -0.58
CA SER A 96 2.29 9.99 -0.62
C SER A 96 1.99 9.00 0.49
N LEU A 97 2.35 7.75 0.24
CA LEU A 97 2.16 6.61 1.12
C LEU A 97 3.46 5.84 1.25
N SER A 98 3.69 5.29 2.44
CA SER A 98 4.80 4.38 2.71
C SER A 98 4.39 3.31 3.73
N GLN A 99 4.74 2.07 3.44
CA GLN A 99 4.46 0.91 4.27
C GLN A 99 5.74 0.50 5.00
N PHE A 100 5.63 0.32 6.32
CA PHE A 100 6.77 -0.11 7.12
C PHE A 100 6.43 -1.32 7.98
N ARG A 101 7.43 -2.18 8.13
CA ARG A 101 7.40 -3.26 9.12
C ARG A 101 8.11 -2.79 10.38
N HIS A 102 7.36 -2.67 11.48
CA HIS A 102 7.95 -2.33 12.77
C HIS A 102 8.45 -3.61 13.47
N SER A 103 9.66 -3.57 14.04
CA SER A 103 10.43 -4.72 14.55
C SER A 103 9.72 -5.57 15.61
N ARG A 104 8.76 -4.99 16.33
CA ARG A 104 7.94 -5.67 17.34
C ARG A 104 6.84 -6.57 16.75
N TRP A 105 6.57 -6.51 15.44
CA TRP A 105 5.44 -7.20 14.82
C TRP A 105 5.90 -8.14 13.69
N THR A 106 5.66 -9.43 13.88
CA THR A 106 6.13 -10.49 12.99
C THR A 106 5.22 -10.72 11.78
N GLU A 107 3.93 -10.39 11.88
CA GLU A 107 2.93 -10.67 10.84
C GLU A 107 2.37 -9.39 10.22
N SER A 108 2.52 -9.22 8.89
CA SER A 108 1.99 -8.13 8.05
C SER A 108 2.52 -6.69 8.30
N PRO A 109 2.53 -5.80 7.30
CA PRO A 109 2.77 -4.37 7.52
C PRO A 109 1.62 -3.83 8.37
N LYS A 110 1.88 -3.66 9.67
CA LYS A 110 0.87 -3.15 10.61
C LYS A 110 0.84 -1.62 10.66
N ALA A 111 1.65 -0.92 9.85
CA ALA A 111 1.72 0.53 9.81
C ALA A 111 1.80 1.06 8.38
N ILE A 112 0.83 1.89 7.97
CA ILE A 112 0.88 2.69 6.73
C ILE A 112 1.03 4.15 7.14
N LEU A 113 2.10 4.81 6.72
CA LEU A 113 2.29 6.24 6.93
C LEU A 113 1.78 7.00 5.71
N CYS A 114 0.87 7.94 5.96
CA CYS A 114 0.32 8.85 4.98
C CYS A 114 0.93 10.23 5.20
N HIS A 115 1.55 10.79 4.17
CA HIS A 115 2.08 12.14 4.21
C HIS A 115 1.12 13.12 3.51
N CYS A 116 0.93 14.26 4.16
CA CYS A 116 0.21 15.42 3.65
C CYS A 116 1.14 16.64 3.63
N LYS A 117 1.00 17.53 2.65
CA LYS A 117 1.78 18.77 2.51
C LYS A 117 1.71 19.72 3.71
N ARG A 118 0.69 19.57 4.56
CA ARG A 118 0.61 20.30 5.84
C ARG A 118 1.47 19.51 6.85
N PRO A 119 2.56 20.09 7.37
CA PRO A 119 3.55 19.37 8.20
C PRO A 119 2.94 18.73 9.46
N THR A 120 1.80 19.23 9.92
CA THR A 120 1.07 18.71 11.08
C THR A 120 0.15 17.52 10.78
N CYS A 121 -0.03 17.11 9.52
CA CYS A 121 -1.08 16.17 9.12
C CYS A 121 -0.54 14.83 8.60
N ASN A 122 0.37 14.20 9.35
CA ASN A 122 0.73 12.80 9.09
C ASN A 122 -0.26 11.87 9.79
N ALA A 123 -0.81 10.89 9.07
CA ALA A 123 -1.58 9.82 9.70
C ALA A 123 -0.83 8.51 9.60
N MET A 124 -0.73 7.81 10.72
CA MET A 124 -0.26 6.43 10.77
C MET A 124 -1.44 5.49 10.94
N LEU A 125 -1.62 4.61 9.96
CA LEU A 125 -2.60 3.54 10.00
C LEU A 125 -2.03 2.33 10.74
N VAL A 126 -2.45 2.10 12.00
CA VAL A 126 -1.99 0.93 12.75
C VAL A 126 -3.06 -0.15 12.83
N LYS A 127 -2.76 -1.38 12.38
CA LYS A 127 -3.65 -2.54 12.61
C LYS A 127 -3.41 -3.10 14.03
N PRO A 128 -4.40 -3.07 14.94
CA PRO A 128 -4.24 -3.67 16.26
C PRO A 128 -4.18 -5.21 16.18
N PRO A 129 -3.38 -5.85 17.05
CA PRO A 129 -3.16 -7.30 17.01
C PRO A 129 -4.39 -8.17 17.37
N SER A 130 -5.46 -7.60 17.93
CA SER A 130 -6.58 -8.35 18.52
C SER A 130 -7.95 -8.11 17.90
N ALA A 131 -8.06 -7.39 16.77
CA ALA A 131 -9.36 -7.00 16.23
C ALA A 131 -9.72 -7.80 14.97
N TRP A 132 -10.86 -8.50 15.02
CA TRP A 132 -11.61 -9.02 13.87
C TRP A 132 -12.22 -7.92 12.99
N LEU A 133 -12.15 -6.67 13.46
CA LEU A 133 -12.57 -5.47 12.75
C LEU A 133 -11.34 -4.60 12.51
N TYR A 134 -11.13 -4.18 11.26
CA TYR A 134 -10.12 -3.20 10.87
C TYR A 134 -10.44 -1.83 11.52
N SER A 135 -10.17 -1.67 12.81
CA SER A 135 -10.46 -0.42 13.54
C SER A 135 -9.22 0.46 13.57
N LEU A 136 -9.32 1.62 12.90
CA LEU A 136 -8.29 2.64 12.87
C LEU A 136 -8.13 3.31 14.24
N LYS A 137 -6.88 3.56 14.63
CA LYS A 137 -6.52 4.76 15.38
C LYS A 137 -5.61 5.59 14.51
N ALA A 138 -6.13 6.68 13.94
CA ALA A 138 -5.30 7.72 13.36
C ALA A 138 -4.57 8.41 14.51
N PHE A 139 -3.28 8.11 14.68
CA PHE A 139 -2.43 8.94 15.52
C PHE A 139 -1.92 10.09 14.63
N PHE A 140 -2.23 11.32 15.02
CA PHE A 140 -1.47 12.49 14.58
C PHE A 140 -0.05 12.26 15.07
N VAL A 141 0.86 11.93 14.16
CA VAL A 141 2.29 11.90 14.49
C VAL A 141 2.77 13.33 14.38
N ASP A 142 2.80 14.01 15.53
CA ASP A 142 3.52 15.27 15.64
C ASP A 142 4.98 14.98 15.31
N THR A 143 5.53 15.67 14.30
CA THR A 143 6.87 15.46 13.73
C THR A 143 8.03 15.69 14.71
N ALA A 144 7.76 15.86 16.01
CA ALA A 144 8.74 16.16 17.04
C ALA A 144 9.49 14.94 17.63
N PHE A 145 9.23 13.71 17.15
CA PHE A 145 9.89 12.49 17.65
C PHE A 145 10.42 11.56 16.53
N LEU A 146 11.22 12.14 15.61
CA LEU A 146 12.23 11.40 14.84
C LEU A 146 13.62 11.89 15.23
#